data_AF-A0A8I0HHD8-F1
#
_entry.id   AF-A0A8I0HHD8-F1
#
_cell.length_a   1.000
_cell.length_b   1.000
_cell.length_c   1.000
_cell.angle_alpha   90.00
_cell.angle_beta   90.00
_cell.angle_gamma   90.00
#
_symmetry.space_group_name_H-M   'P 1'
#
loop_
_entity.id
_entity.type
_entity.pdbx_description
1 polymer ?
#
loop_
_entity_poly.entity_id
_entity_poly.type
_entity_poly.pdbx_seq_one_letter_code
_entity_poly.pdbx_strand_id
1 'polypeptide(L)'
;MKIFNTTNPRLRNFEPENPKLWVPRTIGLGWDLNIGAVAVKLGLIRPDDSLPDLEEHIPREVTTTLRIAPILGAAAVAAAGIQLARTHDRLPSNWGLTMKPTRWSNAPAAVAPPVLISVGSAVWATATPRVDVTLAAQALGLQTMSLLLLAAAARPSSRMLPAAGLVTLPAVATGILTATVRSALNNLDTKLKAEKDS
;
A
#
# COMPACT_ATOMS: atom_id res chain seq x y z
N MET A 1 -3.59 -31.46 10.37
CA MET A 1 -3.76 -30.07 10.81
C MET A 1 -2.57 -29.29 10.27
N LYS A 2 -2.73 -28.52 9.19
CA LYS A 2 -1.64 -27.70 8.62
C LYS A 2 -1.34 -26.60 9.62
N ILE A 3 -0.12 -26.61 10.16
CA ILE A 3 0.39 -25.59 11.07
C ILE A 3 0.59 -24.35 10.19
N PHE A 4 -0.25 -23.33 10.37
CA PHE A 4 0.01 -22.01 9.79
C PHE A 4 1.39 -21.57 10.27
N ASN A 5 2.28 -21.20 9.35
CA ASN A 5 3.64 -20.78 9.67
C ASN A 5 3.59 -19.42 10.40
N THR A 6 3.40 -19.45 11.71
CA THR A 6 3.26 -18.27 12.58
C THR A 6 4.58 -17.53 12.83
N THR A 7 5.66 -17.91 12.17
CA THR A 7 7.03 -17.47 12.52
C THR A 7 7.65 -16.49 11.54
N ASN A 8 6.99 -16.13 10.43
CA ASN A 8 7.50 -15.10 9.54
C ASN A 8 6.68 -13.80 9.69
N PRO A 9 7.14 -12.81 10.49
CA PRO A 9 6.46 -11.52 10.65
C PRO A 9 6.34 -10.72 9.33
N ARG A 10 6.89 -11.22 8.23
CA ARG A 10 6.95 -10.60 6.89
C ARG A 10 5.69 -10.80 6.02
N LEU A 11 4.70 -11.60 6.45
CA LEU A 11 3.57 -12.01 5.57
C LEU A 11 2.17 -11.64 6.03
N ARG A 12 2.03 -10.82 7.08
CA ARG A 12 0.78 -10.71 7.88
C ARG A 12 -0.49 -10.37 7.10
N ASN A 13 -0.37 -9.85 5.88
CA ASN A 13 -1.48 -9.41 5.06
C ASN A 13 -1.35 -9.85 3.59
N PHE A 14 -0.43 -10.75 3.25
CA PHE A 14 -0.35 -11.37 1.92
C PHE A 14 -0.15 -12.89 2.03
N GLU A 15 -1.28 -13.61 2.15
CA GLU A 15 -1.33 -15.06 2.24
C GLU A 15 -2.28 -15.60 1.16
N PRO A 16 -1.85 -15.76 -0.11
CA PRO A 16 -2.72 -16.17 -1.21
C PRO A 16 -3.33 -17.57 -1.01
N GLU A 17 -2.62 -18.44 -0.30
CA GLU A 17 -3.06 -19.79 0.07
C GLU A 17 -4.18 -19.82 1.12
N ASN A 18 -4.34 -18.73 1.89
CA ASN A 18 -5.38 -18.61 2.90
C ASN A 18 -6.62 -17.93 2.29
N PRO A 19 -7.73 -18.63 2.05
CA PRO A 19 -8.89 -18.06 1.34
C PRO A 19 -9.69 -17.03 2.14
N LYS A 20 -9.37 -16.83 3.43
CA LYS A 20 -10.06 -15.89 4.30
C LYS A 20 -9.62 -14.47 3.98
N LEU A 21 -10.60 -13.60 3.71
CA LEU A 21 -10.36 -12.16 3.48
C LEU A 21 -9.98 -11.43 4.77
N TRP A 22 -10.57 -11.80 5.89
CA TRP A 22 -10.29 -11.21 7.20
C TRP A 22 -9.52 -12.20 8.05
N VAL A 23 -8.32 -11.80 8.47
CA VAL A 23 -7.43 -12.61 9.31
C VAL A 23 -7.19 -11.86 10.63
N PRO A 24 -7.25 -12.54 11.79
CA PRO A 24 -6.98 -11.88 13.07
C PRO A 24 -5.56 -11.27 13.08
N ARG A 25 -5.43 -10.07 13.65
CA ARG A 25 -4.12 -9.41 13.76
C ARG A 25 -3.15 -10.26 14.58
N THR A 26 -1.92 -10.36 14.11
CA THR A 26 -0.83 -11.01 14.87
C THR A 26 -0.42 -10.19 16.10
N ILE A 27 -0.55 -8.86 16.04
CA ILE A 27 -0.26 -7.96 17.16
C ILE A 27 -1.43 -6.99 17.33
N GLY A 28 -1.97 -6.93 18.55
CA GLY A 28 -3.08 -6.04 18.92
C GLY A 28 -4.45 -6.65 18.66
N LEU A 29 -5.50 -5.84 18.86
CA LEU A 29 -6.89 -6.24 18.61
C LEU A 29 -7.31 -5.85 17.19
N GLY A 30 -8.11 -6.71 16.56
CA GLY A 30 -8.76 -6.43 15.27
C GLY A 30 -8.45 -7.46 14.18
N TRP A 31 -8.78 -7.07 12.96
CA TRP A 31 -8.64 -7.89 11.76
C TRP A 31 -7.80 -7.16 10.72
N ASP A 32 -6.97 -7.91 10.02
CA ASP A 32 -6.27 -7.47 8.82
C ASP A 32 -6.97 -8.02 7.58
N LEU A 33 -6.93 -7.25 6.49
CA LEU A 33 -7.37 -7.69 5.18
C LEU A 33 -6.24 -8.50 4.54
N ASN A 34 -6.49 -9.76 4.22
CA ASN A 34 -5.58 -10.59 3.44
C ASN A 34 -5.64 -10.18 1.97
N ILE A 35 -4.65 -9.41 1.54
CA ILE A 35 -4.51 -8.92 0.17
C ILE A 35 -4.24 -10.06 -0.81
N GLY A 36 -3.57 -11.13 -0.37
CA GLY A 36 -3.37 -12.34 -1.18
C GLY A 36 -4.71 -13.00 -1.55
N ALA A 37 -5.59 -13.19 -0.55
CA ALA A 37 -6.94 -13.72 -0.79
C ALA A 37 -7.78 -12.82 -1.70
N VAL A 38 -7.66 -11.49 -1.59
CA VAL A 38 -8.31 -10.54 -2.50
C VAL A 38 -7.81 -10.76 -3.93
N ALA A 39 -6.49 -10.80 -4.13
CA ALA A 39 -5.89 -10.97 -5.45
C ALA A 39 -6.29 -12.31 -6.10
N VAL A 40 -6.30 -13.41 -5.33
CA VAL A 40 -6.76 -14.73 -5.80
C VAL A 40 -8.23 -14.69 -6.20
N LYS A 41 -9.11 -14.10 -5.38
CA LYS A 41 -10.54 -14.00 -5.70
C LYS A 41 -10.82 -13.12 -6.93
N LEU A 42 -9.95 -12.15 -7.21
CA LEU A 42 -10.00 -11.33 -8.41
C LEU A 42 -9.35 -12.02 -9.64
N GLY A 43 -8.81 -13.24 -9.49
CA GLY A 43 -8.15 -13.98 -10.58
C GLY A 43 -6.81 -13.38 -11.01
N LEU A 44 -6.18 -12.56 -10.15
CA LEU A 44 -4.95 -11.83 -10.46
C LEU A 44 -3.68 -12.68 -10.30
N ILE A 45 -3.71 -13.60 -9.33
CA ILE A 45 -2.65 -14.55 -8.96
C ILE A 45 -3.29 -15.89 -8.57
N ARG A 46 -2.49 -16.96 -8.49
CA ARG A 46 -2.92 -18.27 -8.01
C ARG A 46 -2.69 -18.42 -6.50
N PRO A 47 -3.41 -19.33 -5.83
CA PRO A 47 -3.22 -19.59 -4.39
C PRO A 47 -1.81 -20.04 -4.01
N ASP A 48 -1.07 -20.67 -4.93
CA ASP A 48 0.30 -21.15 -4.77
C ASP A 48 1.37 -20.08 -5.06
N ASP A 49 0.99 -18.89 -5.53
CA ASP A 49 1.94 -17.81 -5.84
C ASP A 49 2.36 -17.02 -4.58
N SER A 50 3.05 -17.70 -3.66
CA SER A 50 3.50 -17.10 -2.39
C SER A 50 4.73 -16.19 -2.58
N LEU A 51 4.74 -15.02 -1.93
CA LEU A 51 5.90 -14.10 -2.00
C LEU A 51 7.19 -14.66 -1.38
N PRO A 52 7.18 -15.40 -0.26
CA PRO A 52 8.39 -16.01 0.29
C PRO A 52 9.08 -16.93 -0.71
N ASP A 53 8.30 -17.74 -1.44
CA ASP A 53 8.84 -18.69 -2.41
C ASP A 53 9.38 -17.98 -3.65
N LEU A 54 8.80 -16.82 -3.98
CA LEU A 54 9.19 -16.01 -5.13
C LEU A 54 10.25 -14.93 -4.83
N GLU A 55 10.62 -14.73 -3.56
CA GLU A 55 11.46 -13.60 -3.11
C GLU A 55 12.80 -13.55 -3.86
N GLU A 56 13.45 -14.70 -4.05
CA GLU A 56 14.72 -14.83 -4.76
C GLU A 56 14.64 -14.62 -6.28
N HIS A 57 13.42 -14.64 -6.83
CA HIS A 57 13.16 -14.45 -8.24
C HIS A 57 12.65 -13.05 -8.56
N ILE A 58 12.41 -12.19 -7.56
CA ILE A 58 12.02 -10.80 -7.81
C ILE A 58 13.18 -10.09 -8.53
N PRO A 59 12.94 -9.44 -9.69
CA PRO A 59 13.98 -8.70 -10.39
C PRO A 59 14.58 -7.56 -9.54
N ARG A 60 15.86 -7.28 -9.78
CA ARG A 60 16.58 -6.24 -9.03
C ARG A 60 15.99 -4.85 -9.27
N GLU A 61 15.44 -4.63 -10.45
CA GLU A 61 14.76 -3.39 -10.84
C GLU A 61 13.53 -3.17 -9.95
N VAL A 62 12.70 -4.21 -9.76
CA VAL A 62 11.49 -4.14 -8.92
C VAL A 62 11.86 -3.81 -7.47
N THR A 63 12.85 -4.52 -6.90
CA THR A 63 13.30 -4.24 -5.52
C THR A 63 13.89 -2.84 -5.39
N THR A 64 14.64 -2.37 -6.38
CA THR A 64 15.20 -1.01 -6.40
C THR A 64 14.10 0.05 -6.45
N THR A 65 13.10 -0.14 -7.32
CA THR A 65 11.93 0.74 -7.41
C THR A 65 11.17 0.77 -6.09
N LEU A 66 10.87 -0.39 -5.50
CA LEU A 66 10.13 -0.48 -4.24
C LEU A 66 10.90 0.10 -3.05
N ARG A 67 12.23 0.19 -3.13
CA ARG A 67 13.05 0.86 -2.12
C ARG A 67 12.90 2.38 -2.15
N ILE A 68 12.83 2.95 -3.35
CA ILE A 68 12.86 4.40 -3.58
C ILE A 68 11.44 4.99 -3.62
N ALA A 69 10.48 4.23 -4.13
CA ALA A 69 9.12 4.72 -4.35
C ALA A 69 8.43 5.24 -3.08
N PRO A 70 8.52 4.61 -1.89
CA PRO A 70 7.93 5.16 -0.67
C PRO A 70 8.54 6.52 -0.28
N ILE A 71 9.84 6.74 -0.53
CA ILE A 71 10.50 8.02 -0.24
C ILE A 71 9.94 9.11 -1.16
N LEU A 72 9.85 8.82 -2.46
CA LEU A 72 9.31 9.76 -3.46
C LEU A 72 7.83 10.05 -3.22
N GLY A 73 7.04 9.03 -2.88
CA GLY A 73 5.63 9.19 -2.55
C GLY A 73 5.42 10.07 -1.31
N ALA A 74 6.24 9.90 -0.27
CA ALA A 74 6.21 10.78 0.89
C ALA A 74 6.61 12.23 0.56
N ALA A 75 7.64 12.42 -0.25
CA ALA A 75 8.04 13.75 -0.73
C ALA A 75 6.91 14.43 -1.52
N ALA A 76 6.22 13.69 -2.39
CA ALA A 76 5.09 14.20 -3.17
C ALA A 76 3.91 14.62 -2.28
N VAL A 77 3.55 13.79 -1.29
CA VAL A 77 2.49 14.14 -0.31
C VAL A 77 2.88 15.38 0.50
N ALA A 78 4.12 15.45 0.99
CA ALA A 78 4.60 16.60 1.75
C ALA A 78 4.58 17.88 0.92
N ALA A 79 5.04 17.82 -0.33
CA ALA A 79 5.01 18.96 -1.25
C ALA A 79 3.56 19.44 -1.51
N ALA A 80 2.63 18.52 -1.76
CA ALA A 80 1.22 18.85 -1.92
C ALA A 80 0.61 19.47 -0.64
N GLY A 81 0.94 18.92 0.53
CA GLY A 81 0.49 19.44 1.81
C GLY A 81 1.01 20.85 2.09
N ILE A 82 2.31 21.10 1.86
CA ILE A 82 2.93 22.43 2.00
C ILE A 82 2.28 23.42 1.03
N GLN A 83 2.07 23.03 -0.22
CA GLN A 83 1.44 23.89 -1.22
C GLN A 83 0.03 24.29 -0.79
N LEU A 84 -0.78 23.35 -0.30
CA LEU A 84 -2.12 23.63 0.20
C LEU A 84 -2.10 24.52 1.45
N ALA A 85 -1.19 24.26 2.39
CA ALA A 85 -1.03 25.07 3.59
C ALA A 85 -0.61 26.52 3.31
N ARG A 86 0.08 26.77 2.18
CA ARG A 86 0.50 28.12 1.75
C ARG A 86 -0.56 28.87 0.94
N THR A 87 -1.44 28.15 0.26
CA THR A 87 -2.40 28.73 -0.69
C THR A 87 -3.80 28.91 -0.10
N HIS A 88 -4.08 28.30 1.05
CA HIS A 88 -5.38 28.34 1.70
C HIS A 88 -5.23 28.68 3.17
N ASP A 89 -6.14 29.47 3.71
CA ASP A 89 -6.19 29.75 5.15
C ASP A 89 -6.85 28.61 5.92
N ARG A 90 -7.88 27.99 5.33
CA ARG A 90 -8.67 26.91 5.94
C ARG A 90 -8.98 25.82 4.94
N LEU A 91 -8.98 24.59 5.45
CA LEU A 91 -9.29 23.39 4.68
C LEU A 91 -10.23 22.47 5.48
N PRO A 92 -11.01 21.62 4.81
CA PRO A 92 -11.74 20.55 5.46
C PRO A 92 -10.79 19.64 6.22
N SER A 93 -11.16 19.29 7.46
CA SER A 93 -10.41 18.35 8.30
C SER A 93 -11.24 17.17 8.79
N ASN A 94 -12.54 17.16 8.48
CA ASN A 94 -13.40 16.01 8.73
C ASN A 94 -14.49 15.91 7.65
N TRP A 95 -14.83 14.68 7.29
CA TRP A 95 -15.90 14.35 6.36
C TRP A 95 -16.92 13.47 7.06
N GLY A 96 -18.21 13.79 6.89
CA GLY A 96 -19.30 12.95 7.37
C GLY A 96 -19.53 11.74 6.46
N LEU A 97 -20.47 10.86 6.85
CA LEU A 97 -20.81 9.63 6.11
C LEU A 97 -21.25 9.90 4.66
N THR A 98 -21.85 11.06 4.39
CA THR A 98 -22.24 11.47 3.02
C THR A 98 -21.09 12.07 2.21
N MET A 99 -19.85 11.95 2.68
CA MET A 99 -18.64 12.50 2.05
C MET A 99 -18.67 14.03 1.90
N LYS A 100 -19.44 14.71 2.75
CA LYS A 100 -19.46 16.17 2.84
C LYS A 100 -18.53 16.63 3.96
N PRO A 101 -17.77 17.72 3.77
CA PRO A 101 -17.04 18.35 4.85
C PRO A 101 -17.96 18.71 6.02
N THR A 102 -17.59 18.30 7.23
CA THR A 102 -18.31 18.58 8.48
C THR A 102 -17.54 19.52 9.39
N ARG A 103 -16.21 19.52 9.28
CA ARG A 103 -15.31 20.38 10.07
C ARG A 103 -14.24 21.00 9.19
N TRP A 104 -13.89 22.24 9.52
CA TRP A 104 -12.85 23.02 8.88
C TRP A 104 -11.85 23.50 9.91
N SER A 105 -10.56 23.37 9.63
CA SER A 105 -9.47 23.88 10.47
C SER A 105 -8.59 24.82 9.66
N ASN A 106 -7.59 25.44 10.30
CA ASN A 106 -6.55 26.11 9.53
C ASN A 106 -5.83 25.09 8.62
N ALA A 107 -5.30 25.57 7.50
CA ALA A 107 -4.74 24.70 6.49
C ALA A 107 -3.55 23.85 6.98
N PRO A 108 -2.58 24.39 7.76
CA PRO A 108 -1.49 23.58 8.31
C PRO A 108 -1.96 22.40 9.17
N ALA A 109 -2.94 22.61 10.06
CA ALA A 109 -3.47 21.51 10.87
C ALA A 109 -4.29 20.51 10.06
N ALA A 110 -4.98 20.96 9.00
CA ALA A 110 -5.76 20.07 8.14
C ALA A 110 -4.88 19.12 7.31
N VAL A 111 -3.73 19.59 6.81
CA VAL A 111 -2.82 18.79 5.98
C VAL A 111 -1.85 17.94 6.81
N ALA A 112 -1.64 18.26 8.09
CA ALA A 112 -0.67 17.55 8.91
C ALA A 112 -0.92 16.03 9.01
N PRO A 113 -2.15 15.54 9.28
CA PRO A 113 -2.38 14.09 9.37
C PRO A 113 -2.00 13.29 8.12
N PRO A 114 -2.47 13.60 6.89
CA PRO A 114 -2.08 12.84 5.70
C PRO A 114 -0.58 12.93 5.40
N VAL A 115 0.07 14.07 5.69
CA VAL A 115 1.53 14.22 5.53
C VAL A 115 2.29 13.38 6.53
N LEU A 116 1.94 13.42 7.82
CA LEU A 116 2.60 12.65 8.88
C LEU A 116 2.44 11.14 8.68
N ILE A 117 1.23 10.69 8.31
CA ILE A 117 0.97 9.28 7.97
C ILE A 117 1.86 8.85 6.79
N SER A 118 1.94 9.69 5.76
CA SER A 118 2.72 9.42 4.56
C SER A 118 4.23 9.33 4.85
N VAL A 119 4.79 10.29 5.59
CA VAL A 119 6.20 10.28 5.99
C VAL A 119 6.50 9.09 6.92
N GLY A 120 5.66 8.86 7.93
CA GLY A 120 5.82 7.73 8.85
C GLY A 120 5.78 6.38 8.12
N SER A 121 4.89 6.23 7.13
CA SER A 121 4.81 5.01 6.32
C SER A 121 6.05 4.78 5.46
N ALA A 122 6.66 5.85 4.92
CA ALA A 122 7.91 5.73 4.18
C ALA A 122 9.05 5.30 5.08
N VAL A 123 9.20 5.95 6.24
CA VAL A 123 10.20 5.58 7.25
C VAL A 123 10.05 4.12 7.64
N TRP A 124 8.82 3.67 7.88
CA TRP A 124 8.55 2.29 8.24
C TRP A 124 8.91 1.31 7.12
N ALA A 125 8.51 1.58 5.88
CA ALA A 125 8.82 0.73 4.73
C ALA A 125 10.33 0.67 4.40
N THR A 126 11.09 1.69 4.78
CA THR A 126 12.55 1.75 4.53
C THR A 126 13.39 1.49 5.79
N ALA A 127 12.78 1.08 6.91
CA ALA A 127 13.48 0.89 8.17
C ALA A 127 14.47 -0.27 8.15
N THR A 128 14.28 -1.24 7.25
CA THR A 128 15.13 -2.42 7.12
C THR A 128 16.08 -2.32 5.92
N PRO A 129 17.29 -2.90 5.98
CA PRO A 129 18.23 -2.90 4.85
C PRO A 129 17.68 -3.66 3.62
N ARG A 130 16.87 -4.70 3.86
CA ARG A 130 16.17 -5.46 2.82
C ARG A 130 14.80 -4.83 2.57
N VAL A 131 14.39 -4.84 1.29
CA VAL A 131 13.09 -4.35 0.85
C VAL A 131 12.03 -5.38 1.25
N ASP A 132 11.07 -4.95 2.07
CA ASP A 132 9.84 -5.71 2.33
C ASP A 132 8.78 -5.21 1.34
N VAL A 133 8.44 -6.05 0.36
CA VAL A 133 7.48 -5.73 -0.71
C VAL A 133 6.11 -5.37 -0.12
N THR A 134 5.70 -6.07 0.94
CA THR A 134 4.40 -5.89 1.59
C THR A 134 4.34 -4.56 2.34
N LEU A 135 5.41 -4.16 3.02
CA LEU A 135 5.50 -2.84 3.65
C LEU A 135 5.59 -1.71 2.62
N ALA A 136 6.37 -1.89 1.55
CA ALA A 136 6.46 -0.90 0.47
C ALA A 136 5.10 -0.68 -0.22
N ALA A 137 4.37 -1.76 -0.51
CA ALA A 137 3.03 -1.70 -1.10
C ALA A 137 2.02 -0.97 -0.19
N GLN A 138 2.05 -1.26 1.12
CA GLN A 138 1.20 -0.57 2.10
C GLN A 138 1.54 0.92 2.23
N ALA A 139 2.83 1.27 2.28
CA ALA A 139 3.26 2.66 2.31
C ALA A 139 2.78 3.43 1.08
N LEU A 140 2.94 2.86 -0.12
CA LEU A 140 2.45 3.47 -1.36
C LEU A 140 0.93 3.60 -1.40
N GLY A 141 0.20 2.62 -0.85
CA GLY A 141 -1.25 2.70 -0.68
C GLY A 141 -1.68 3.82 0.27
N LEU A 142 -1.02 3.95 1.42
CA LEU A 142 -1.24 5.05 2.38
C LEU A 142 -0.91 6.41 1.75
N GLN A 143 0.16 6.51 0.99
CA GLN A 143 0.60 7.74 0.33
C GLN A 143 -0.39 8.19 -0.75
N THR A 144 -0.90 7.25 -1.55
CA THR A 144 -1.90 7.54 -2.57
C THR A 144 -3.23 7.95 -1.92
N MET A 145 -3.63 7.28 -0.84
CA MET A 145 -4.77 7.70 -0.03
C MET A 145 -4.57 9.12 0.53
N SER A 146 -3.39 9.43 1.09
CA SER A 146 -3.05 10.77 1.58
C SER A 146 -3.16 11.83 0.49
N LEU A 147 -2.66 11.57 -0.73
CA LEU A 147 -2.82 12.48 -1.86
C LEU A 147 -4.29 12.71 -2.23
N LEU A 148 -5.11 11.66 -2.21
CA LEU A 148 -6.55 11.80 -2.49
C LEU A 148 -7.28 12.59 -1.40
N LEU A 149 -6.90 12.43 -0.13
CA LEU A 149 -7.45 13.23 0.96
C LEU A 149 -7.04 14.69 0.85
N LEU A 150 -5.79 14.98 0.50
CA LEU A 150 -5.35 16.35 0.19
C LEU A 150 -6.09 16.92 -1.02
N ALA A 151 -6.30 16.12 -2.07
CA ALA A 151 -7.08 16.52 -3.24
C ALA A 151 -8.56 16.76 -2.91
N ALA A 152 -9.14 15.98 -1.98
CA ALA A 152 -10.49 16.19 -1.47
C ALA A 152 -10.59 17.48 -0.66
N ALA A 153 -9.58 17.80 0.14
CA ALA A 153 -9.49 19.07 0.87
C ALA A 153 -9.41 20.27 -0.08
N ALA A 154 -8.64 20.15 -1.18
CA ALA A 154 -8.53 21.16 -2.22
C ALA A 154 -9.79 21.30 -3.09
N ARG A 155 -10.62 20.25 -3.18
CA ARG A 155 -11.85 20.21 -3.97
C ARG A 155 -13.03 19.72 -3.11
N PRO A 156 -13.46 20.53 -2.12
CA PRO A 156 -14.44 20.12 -1.10
C PRO A 156 -15.84 19.79 -1.64
N SER A 157 -16.16 20.24 -2.86
CA SER A 157 -17.39 19.89 -3.57
C SER A 157 -17.41 18.44 -4.06
N SER A 158 -16.24 17.81 -4.21
CA SER A 158 -16.14 16.44 -4.71
C SER A 158 -16.42 15.43 -3.61
N ARG A 159 -17.43 14.59 -3.83
CA ARG A 159 -17.72 13.43 -2.97
C ARG A 159 -16.92 12.19 -3.37
N MET A 160 -16.43 12.14 -4.62
CA MET A 160 -15.71 10.99 -5.15
C MET A 160 -14.30 10.87 -4.58
N LEU A 161 -13.60 11.99 -4.39
CA LEU A 161 -12.21 11.98 -3.87
C LEU A 161 -12.10 11.39 -2.45
N PRO A 162 -12.90 11.84 -1.46
CA PRO A 162 -12.85 11.23 -0.12
C PRO A 162 -13.37 9.78 -0.13
N ALA A 163 -14.36 9.46 -0.96
CA ALA A 163 -14.84 8.07 -1.11
C ALA A 163 -13.77 7.15 -1.70
N ALA A 164 -13.07 7.60 -2.75
CA ALA A 164 -11.97 6.86 -3.35
C ALA A 164 -10.84 6.62 -2.35
N GLY A 165 -10.57 7.58 -1.46
CA GLY A 165 -9.60 7.44 -0.38
C GLY A 165 -9.79 6.16 0.45
N LEU A 166 -11.05 5.77 0.74
CA LEU A 166 -11.36 4.58 1.55
C LEU A 166 -10.90 3.26 0.92
N VAL A 167 -10.93 3.16 -0.40
CA VAL A 167 -10.61 1.91 -1.13
C VAL A 167 -9.20 1.93 -1.73
N THR A 168 -8.53 3.08 -1.72
CA THR A 168 -7.26 3.27 -2.41
C THR A 168 -6.14 2.46 -1.80
N LEU A 169 -6.03 2.40 -0.47
CA LEU A 169 -4.99 1.62 0.20
C LEU A 169 -5.05 0.15 -0.24
N PRO A 170 -6.17 -0.59 -0.05
CA PRO A 170 -6.20 -2.00 -0.45
C PRO A 170 -6.06 -2.18 -1.96
N ALA A 171 -6.60 -1.27 -2.78
CA ALA A 171 -6.46 -1.36 -4.24
C ALA A 171 -5.00 -1.24 -4.71
N VAL A 172 -4.28 -0.22 -4.23
CA VAL A 172 -2.87 0.03 -4.58
C VAL A 172 -1.99 -1.09 -4.05
N ALA A 173 -2.19 -1.53 -2.80
CA ALA A 173 -1.43 -2.63 -2.23
C ALA A 173 -1.63 -3.93 -3.04
N THR A 174 -2.88 -4.25 -3.39
CA THR A 174 -3.20 -5.42 -4.23
C THR A 174 -2.50 -5.34 -5.59
N GLY A 175 -2.56 -4.18 -6.24
CA GLY A 175 -1.94 -3.96 -7.55
C GLY A 175 -0.43 -4.14 -7.52
N ILE A 176 0.26 -3.55 -6.54
CA ILE A 176 1.71 -3.66 -6.39
C ILE A 176 2.11 -5.11 -6.11
N LEU A 177 1.45 -5.77 -5.16
CA LEU A 177 1.79 -7.15 -4.77
C LEU A 177 1.58 -8.12 -5.94
N THR A 178 0.46 -7.99 -6.65
CA THR A 178 0.17 -8.76 -7.87
C THR A 178 1.24 -8.52 -8.94
N ALA A 179 1.62 -7.27 -9.18
CA ALA A 179 2.62 -6.92 -10.17
C ALA A 179 4.00 -7.49 -9.81
N THR A 180 4.36 -7.46 -8.53
CA THR A 180 5.62 -8.06 -8.04
C THR A 180 5.62 -9.58 -8.22
N VAL A 181 4.54 -10.27 -7.85
CA VAL A 181 4.38 -11.72 -8.06
C VAL A 181 4.54 -12.06 -9.54
N ARG A 182 3.81 -11.37 -10.42
CA ARG A 182 3.88 -11.59 -11.86
C ARG A 182 5.28 -11.33 -12.41
N SER A 183 5.96 -10.31 -11.92
CA SER A 183 7.33 -10.00 -12.31
C SER A 183 8.33 -11.08 -11.88
N ALA A 184 8.16 -11.66 -10.69
CA ALA A 184 9.00 -12.75 -10.20
C ALA A 184 8.79 -14.03 -11.02
N LEU A 185 7.53 -14.39 -11.31
CA LEU A 185 7.20 -15.55 -12.14
C LEU A 185 7.78 -15.45 -13.56
N ASN A 186 7.66 -14.28 -14.20
CA ASN A 186 8.22 -14.05 -15.53
C ASN A 186 9.76 -14.19 -15.53
N ASN A 187 10.42 -13.70 -14.48
CA ASN A 187 11.87 -13.80 -14.34
C ASN A 187 12.32 -15.25 -14.10
N LEU A 188 11.57 -16.01 -13.30
CA LEU A 188 11.80 -17.44 -13.09
C LEU A 188 11.66 -18.23 -14.39
N ASP A 189 10.57 -18.03 -15.14
CA ASP A 189 10.34 -18.70 -16.43
C ASP A 189 11.48 -18.41 -17.43
N THR A 190 11.97 -17.16 -17.45
CA THR A 190 13.11 -16.76 -18.28
C THR A 190 14.39 -17.52 -17.90
N LYS A 191 14.67 -17.68 -16.60
CA LYS A 191 15.84 -18.42 -16.11
C LYS A 191 15.75 -19.92 -16.43
N LEU A 192 14.59 -20.54 -16.23
CA LEU A 192 14.36 -21.96 -16.52
C LEU A 192 14.50 -22.27 -18.01
N LYS A 193 14.07 -21.36 -18.89
CA LYS A 193 14.27 -21.50 -20.35
C LYS A 193 15.75 -21.42 -20.72
N ALA A 194 16.49 -20.47 -20.15
CA ALA A 194 17.92 -20.33 -20.42
C ALA A 194 18.73 -21.56 -19.99
N GLU A 195 18.37 -22.21 -18.87
CA GLU A 195 19.01 -23.44 -18.39
C GLU A 195 18.68 -24.66 -19.26
N LYS A 196 17.48 -24.70 -19.85
CA LYS A 196 17.09 -25.79 -20.76
C LYS A 196 17.82 -25.72 -22.11
N ASP A 197 18.20 -24.52 -22.53
CA ASP A 197 18.86 -24.26 -23.81
C ASP A 197 20.40 -24.28 -23.73
N SER A 198 20.97 -24.47 -22.52
CA SER A 198 22.42 -24.62 -22.26
C SER A 198 22.86 -26.07 -22.15
#